data_AF-A0A7S4Q6P2-F1
#
_entry.id   AF-A0A7S4Q6P2-F1
#
_cell.length_a   1.000
_cell.length_b   1.000
_cell.length_c   1.000
_cell.angle_alpha   90.00
_cell.angle_beta   90.00
_cell.angle_gamma   90.00
#
_symmetry.space_group_name_H-M   'P 1'
#
loop_
_entity.id
_entity.type
_entity.pdbx_description
1 polymer ?
#
loop_
_entity_poly.entity_id
_entity_poly.type
_entity_poly.pdbx_seq_one_letter_code
_entity_poly.pdbx_strand_id
1 'polypeptide(L)'
;CSGSSEAALAELCGGRQGPAGLIGESTAAATLTGSLPSFSVTLDASSLTAGRHYRLCISLNASDSTSVFHDAYQPVYVTGIRGTSFTSIGNADAQTISFDCPEGCSLSSALYIGSFCDHTDFSGAHAAEPGVSTDATLIGQVVGDTYKATVNTTGLPAGSYVICADLDGTGTAMAFGDTSVQISLR
;
A
#
# COMPACT_ATOMS: atom_id res chain seq x y z
N CYS A 1 -26.31 -1.07 -0.96
CA CYS A 1 -25.90 -0.76 0.42
C CYS A 1 -26.98 0.07 1.09
N SER A 2 -27.02 0.05 2.42
CA SER A 2 -27.98 0.74 3.28
C SER A 2 -27.27 1.18 4.56
N GLY A 3 -27.99 1.84 5.48
CA GLY A 3 -27.47 2.13 6.83
C GLY A 3 -27.25 0.89 7.71
N SER A 4 -27.54 -0.31 7.20
CA SER A 4 -27.20 -1.59 7.84
C SER A 4 -26.02 -2.28 7.17
N SER A 5 -25.41 -1.66 6.16
CA SER A 5 -24.19 -2.19 5.54
C SER A 5 -22.97 -1.75 6.33
N GLU A 6 -22.02 -2.65 6.53
CA GLU A 6 -20.74 -2.38 7.20
C GLU A 6 -19.57 -2.81 6.32
N ALA A 7 -18.41 -2.19 6.55
CA ALA A 7 -17.16 -2.56 5.92
C ALA A 7 -16.00 -2.58 6.91
N ALA A 8 -14.98 -3.36 6.60
CA ALA A 8 -13.72 -3.45 7.33
C ALA A 8 -12.58 -3.77 6.35
N LEU A 9 -11.34 -3.53 6.77
CA LEU A 9 -10.16 -4.11 6.10
C LEU A 9 -9.72 -5.36 6.87
N ALA A 10 -9.36 -6.42 6.15
CA ALA A 10 -8.79 -7.64 6.74
C ALA A 10 -7.93 -8.43 5.76
N GLU A 11 -6.99 -9.23 6.25
CA GLU A 11 -6.20 -10.14 5.39
C GLU A 11 -7.08 -11.21 4.72
N LEU A 12 -8.14 -11.63 5.40
CA LEU A 12 -9.15 -12.56 4.91
C LEU A 12 -10.55 -12.09 5.28
N CYS A 13 -11.46 -12.06 4.32
CA CYS A 13 -12.88 -11.87 4.59
C CYS A 13 -13.49 -13.21 4.99
N GLY A 14 -14.12 -13.28 6.16
CA GLY A 14 -14.84 -14.47 6.59
C GLY A 14 -15.30 -14.39 8.04
N GLY A 15 -16.49 -14.92 8.30
CA GLY A 15 -17.09 -15.00 9.64
C GLY A 15 -18.39 -14.20 9.77
N ARG A 16 -19.25 -14.66 10.68
CA ARG A 16 -20.52 -14.00 11.04
C ARG A 16 -20.34 -12.73 11.87
N GLN A 17 -19.14 -12.52 12.43
CA GLN A 17 -18.82 -11.40 13.32
C GLN A 17 -17.93 -10.35 12.64
N GLY A 18 -17.70 -10.46 11.33
CA GLY A 18 -16.68 -9.67 10.65
C GLY A 18 -15.27 -9.98 11.14
N PRO A 19 -14.25 -9.36 10.55
CA PRO A 19 -12.91 -9.46 11.07
C PRO A 19 -12.84 -8.73 12.41
N ALA A 20 -12.35 -9.40 13.46
CA ALA A 20 -12.58 -9.02 14.85
C ALA A 20 -11.75 -7.82 15.35
N GLY A 21 -11.38 -6.87 14.48
CA GLY A 21 -10.49 -5.75 14.84
C GLY A 21 -9.17 -6.24 15.45
N LEU A 22 -8.70 -7.40 15.01
CA LEU A 22 -7.47 -8.01 15.51
C LEU A 22 -6.27 -7.16 15.11
N ILE A 23 -5.42 -6.86 16.10
CA ILE A 23 -4.21 -6.05 15.89
C ILE A 23 -3.35 -6.71 14.80
N GLY A 24 -2.97 -5.91 13.82
CA GLY A 24 -2.14 -6.29 12.69
C GLY A 24 -2.89 -6.98 11.55
N GLU A 25 -4.12 -7.46 11.77
CA GLU A 25 -4.84 -8.33 10.83
C GLU A 25 -6.12 -7.69 10.27
N SER A 26 -6.75 -6.79 11.03
CA SER A 26 -7.99 -6.14 10.60
C SER A 26 -8.33 -4.86 11.35
N THR A 27 -9.19 -4.05 10.72
CA THR A 27 -9.85 -2.92 11.38
C THR A 27 -11.12 -3.38 12.08
N ALA A 28 -11.61 -2.58 13.03
CA ALA A 28 -13.02 -2.70 13.42
C ALA A 28 -13.92 -2.44 12.20
N ALA A 29 -15.09 -3.07 12.17
CA ALA A 29 -16.10 -2.78 11.17
C ALA A 29 -16.73 -1.41 11.42
N ALA A 30 -17.06 -0.70 10.34
CA ALA A 30 -17.76 0.58 10.38
C ALA A 30 -18.92 0.61 9.39
N THR A 31 -19.99 1.30 9.77
CA THR A 31 -21.20 1.44 8.95
C THR A 31 -20.92 2.30 7.71
N LEU A 32 -21.42 1.87 6.56
CA LEU A 32 -21.43 2.68 5.35
C LEU A 32 -22.41 3.84 5.51
N THR A 33 -21.99 5.03 5.09
CA THR A 33 -22.81 6.24 5.06
C THR A 33 -23.04 6.69 3.63
N GLY A 34 -24.10 7.46 3.37
CA GLY A 34 -24.45 7.95 2.03
C GLY A 34 -25.80 7.43 1.52
N SER A 35 -26.01 7.59 0.22
CA SER A 35 -27.25 7.25 -0.47
C SER A 35 -26.96 6.86 -1.91
N LEU A 36 -27.81 6.02 -2.51
CA LEU A 36 -27.64 5.60 -3.90
C LEU A 36 -27.35 6.79 -4.85
N PRO A 37 -26.38 6.65 -5.77
CA PRO A 37 -25.58 5.44 -6.04
C PRO A 37 -24.29 5.32 -5.20
N SER A 38 -24.02 6.24 -4.26
CA SER A 38 -22.70 6.36 -3.62
C SER A 38 -22.75 6.16 -2.11
N PHE A 39 -21.82 5.35 -1.62
CA PHE A 39 -21.61 5.13 -0.19
C PHE A 39 -20.13 5.31 0.14
N SER A 40 -19.86 5.75 1.36
CA SER A 40 -18.52 5.90 1.90
C SER A 40 -18.41 5.27 3.28
N VAL A 41 -17.20 4.85 3.64
CA VAL A 41 -16.86 4.35 4.96
C VAL A 41 -15.50 4.94 5.34
N THR A 42 -15.35 5.29 6.61
CA THR A 42 -14.05 5.69 7.18
C THR A 42 -13.61 4.57 8.12
N LEU A 43 -12.43 4.03 7.87
CA LEU A 43 -11.85 2.93 8.63
C LEU A 43 -10.57 3.43 9.31
N ASP A 44 -10.44 3.15 10.60
CA ASP A 44 -9.21 3.39 11.34
C ASP A 44 -8.24 2.24 11.06
N ALA A 45 -7.22 2.51 10.24
CA ALA A 45 -6.18 1.57 9.85
C ALA A 45 -4.98 1.56 10.80
N SER A 46 -4.99 2.31 11.91
CA SER A 46 -3.84 2.43 12.82
C SER A 46 -3.45 1.11 13.51
N SER A 47 -4.36 0.13 13.56
CA SER A 47 -4.07 -1.21 14.06
C SER A 47 -3.45 -2.12 13.00
N LEU A 48 -3.42 -1.74 11.72
CA LEU A 48 -2.93 -2.58 10.63
C LEU A 48 -1.40 -2.52 10.54
N THR A 49 -0.82 -3.59 10.00
CA THR A 49 0.61 -3.66 9.78
C THR A 49 0.95 -2.97 8.46
N ALA A 50 1.76 -1.90 8.52
CA ALA A 50 2.32 -1.28 7.33
C ALA A 50 3.12 -2.30 6.49
N GLY A 51 3.02 -2.18 5.16
CA GLY A 51 3.65 -3.09 4.19
C GLY A 51 2.76 -4.25 3.76
N ARG A 52 1.52 -4.36 4.27
CA ARG A 52 0.60 -5.45 3.92
C ARG A 52 -0.55 -4.99 3.02
N HIS A 53 -1.07 -5.94 2.25
CA HIS A 53 -2.29 -5.80 1.47
C HIS A 53 -3.46 -6.43 2.21
N TYR A 54 -4.50 -5.63 2.41
CA TYR A 54 -5.76 -6.03 3.02
C TYR A 54 -6.87 -6.05 1.96
N ARG A 55 -7.93 -6.79 2.24
CA ARG A 55 -9.13 -6.85 1.43
C ARG A 55 -10.17 -5.91 2.01
N LEU A 56 -10.90 -5.21 1.15
CA LEU A 56 -12.12 -4.54 1.55
C LEU A 56 -13.23 -5.59 1.74
N CYS A 57 -13.59 -5.85 3.00
CA CYS A 57 -14.65 -6.77 3.35
C CYS A 57 -15.94 -5.99 3.60
N ILE A 58 -17.04 -6.38 2.95
CA ILE A 58 -18.35 -5.70 3.04
C ILE A 58 -19.43 -6.68 3.49
N SER A 59 -20.23 -6.26 4.47
CA SER A 59 -21.51 -6.87 4.81
C SER A 59 -22.64 -5.95 4.36
N LEU A 60 -23.63 -6.48 3.62
CA LEU A 60 -24.77 -5.67 3.16
C LEU A 60 -25.85 -5.49 4.25
N ASN A 61 -25.92 -6.41 5.21
CA ASN A 61 -26.97 -6.49 6.24
C ASN A 61 -26.37 -6.89 7.59
N ALA A 62 -25.44 -6.11 8.14
CA ALA A 62 -24.70 -6.44 9.37
C ALA A 62 -25.61 -6.58 10.62
N SER A 63 -26.83 -6.06 10.57
CA SER A 63 -27.84 -6.24 11.63
C SER A 63 -28.44 -7.65 11.72
N ASP A 64 -28.21 -8.52 10.72
CA ASP A 64 -28.69 -9.90 10.72
C ASP A 64 -27.64 -10.85 11.32
N SER A 65 -28.05 -11.69 12.28
CA SER A 65 -27.22 -12.77 12.87
C SER A 65 -26.65 -13.81 11.87
N THR A 66 -27.14 -13.80 10.63
CA THR A 66 -26.66 -14.65 9.53
C THR A 66 -25.75 -13.90 8.55
N SER A 67 -25.56 -12.60 8.76
CA SER A 67 -24.74 -11.76 7.90
C SER A 67 -23.29 -12.19 7.89
N VAL A 68 -22.67 -12.12 6.72
CA VAL A 68 -21.27 -12.48 6.50
C VAL A 68 -20.59 -11.35 5.75
N PHE A 69 -19.34 -11.11 6.09
CA PHE A 69 -18.49 -10.21 5.32
C PHE A 69 -17.98 -10.90 4.07
N HIS A 70 -18.20 -10.27 2.92
CA HIS A 70 -17.73 -10.74 1.63
C HIS A 70 -16.59 -9.87 1.11
N ASP A 71 -15.67 -10.49 0.39
CA ASP A 71 -14.59 -9.79 -0.29
C ASP A 71 -15.14 -8.94 -1.44
N ALA A 72 -14.82 -7.65 -1.43
CA ALA A 72 -15.17 -6.73 -2.52
C ALA A 72 -14.18 -6.81 -3.69
N TYR A 73 -13.14 -7.63 -3.59
CA TYR A 73 -12.04 -7.78 -4.55
C TYR A 73 -11.27 -6.48 -4.82
N GLN A 74 -11.30 -5.56 -3.85
CA GLN A 74 -10.52 -4.34 -3.87
C GLN A 74 -9.35 -4.49 -2.86
N PRO A 75 -8.11 -4.71 -3.33
CA PRO A 75 -6.96 -4.70 -2.45
C PRO A 75 -6.68 -3.28 -1.96
N VAL A 76 -6.24 -3.18 -0.71
CA VAL A 76 -5.84 -1.95 -0.04
C VAL A 76 -4.46 -2.19 0.57
N TYR A 77 -3.45 -1.51 0.05
CA TYR A 77 -2.11 -1.53 0.62
C TYR A 77 -2.01 -0.51 1.76
N VAL A 78 -1.57 -0.94 2.93
CA VAL A 78 -1.28 -0.04 4.05
C VAL A 78 0.18 0.33 3.97
N THR A 79 0.47 1.53 3.46
CA THR A 79 1.85 2.00 3.31
C THR A 79 2.40 2.60 4.61
N GLY A 80 3.68 2.36 4.86
CA GLY A 80 4.45 3.11 5.86
C GLY A 80 4.96 4.45 5.35
N ILE A 81 5.02 4.65 4.03
CA ILE A 81 5.60 5.83 3.38
C ILE A 81 4.54 6.91 3.25
N ARG A 82 4.78 8.10 3.82
CA ARG A 82 3.78 9.19 3.87
C ARG A 82 3.99 10.29 2.83
N GLY A 83 5.16 10.37 2.21
CA GLY A 83 5.46 11.37 1.18
C GLY A 83 6.95 11.50 0.88
N THR A 84 7.28 12.23 -0.18
CA THR A 84 8.67 12.53 -0.56
C THR A 84 9.01 14.00 -0.35
N SER A 85 10.30 14.30 -0.13
CA SER A 85 10.81 15.67 -0.08
C SER A 85 10.80 16.37 -1.45
N PHE A 86 10.82 15.58 -2.53
CA PHE A 86 10.77 16.08 -3.90
C PHE A 86 9.88 15.18 -4.76
N THR A 87 9.00 15.79 -5.55
CA THR A 87 8.06 15.10 -6.44
C THR A 87 8.53 15.07 -7.89
N SER A 88 9.74 15.58 -8.19
CA SER A 88 10.30 15.54 -9.54
C SER A 88 11.81 15.28 -9.54
N ILE A 89 12.24 14.36 -10.40
CA ILE A 89 13.63 13.96 -10.61
C ILE A 89 13.93 13.93 -12.11
N GLY A 90 15.21 13.99 -12.48
CA GLY A 90 15.65 13.94 -13.87
C GLY A 90 15.76 12.50 -14.38
N ASN A 91 15.63 12.30 -15.69
CA ASN A 91 16.04 11.05 -16.32
C ASN A 91 17.58 10.90 -16.25
N ALA A 92 18.07 10.11 -15.29
CA ALA A 92 19.49 9.89 -15.05
C ALA A 92 19.75 8.56 -14.32
N ASP A 93 21.02 8.12 -14.35
CA ASP A 93 21.49 6.83 -13.83
C ASP A 93 21.59 6.77 -12.30
N ALA A 94 21.63 7.92 -11.64
CA ALA A 94 21.61 8.02 -10.18
C ALA A 94 20.77 9.23 -9.72
N GLN A 95 19.50 8.98 -9.37
CA GLN A 95 18.64 9.96 -8.73
C GLN A 95 18.35 9.54 -7.29
N THR A 96 18.59 10.43 -6.33
CA THR A 96 18.26 10.18 -4.93
C THR A 96 16.88 10.74 -4.62
N ILE A 97 15.98 9.87 -4.19
CA ILE A 97 14.70 10.25 -3.59
C ILE A 97 14.83 10.18 -2.07
N SER A 98 14.21 11.12 -1.36
CA SER A 98 14.10 11.11 0.10
C SER A 98 12.63 11.17 0.49
N PHE A 99 12.24 10.38 1.48
CA PHE A 99 10.86 10.18 1.88
C PHE A 99 10.76 9.84 3.36
N ASP A 100 9.60 10.12 3.93
CA ASP A 100 9.30 9.84 5.34
C ASP A 100 8.54 8.52 5.46
N CYS A 101 9.01 7.67 6.36
CA CYS A 101 8.46 6.37 6.64
C CYS A 101 8.49 6.07 8.15
N PRO A 102 7.51 6.59 8.91
CA PRO A 102 7.44 6.40 10.37
C PRO A 102 7.11 4.98 10.81
N GLU A 103 6.65 4.12 9.89
CA GLU A 103 6.16 2.78 10.21
C GLU A 103 6.66 1.77 9.18
N GLY A 104 7.15 0.61 9.64
CA GLY A 104 7.50 -0.53 8.78
C GLY A 104 8.82 -0.45 8.03
N CYS A 105 9.32 0.74 7.67
CA CYS A 105 10.60 0.85 6.96
C CYS A 105 11.79 0.41 7.80
N SER A 106 12.73 -0.25 7.15
CA SER A 106 13.99 -0.69 7.71
C SER A 106 15.09 -0.64 6.64
N LEU A 107 16.32 -0.97 7.01
CA LEU A 107 17.42 -1.08 6.04
C LEU A 107 17.33 -2.33 5.16
N SER A 108 16.41 -3.26 5.43
CA SER A 108 16.11 -4.36 4.52
C SER A 108 15.03 -4.02 3.51
N SER A 109 14.23 -2.98 3.74
CA SER A 109 13.17 -2.57 2.83
C SER A 109 13.73 -2.19 1.46
N ALA A 110 12.97 -2.51 0.41
CA ALA A 110 13.31 -2.24 -0.97
C ALA A 110 12.23 -1.39 -1.63
N LEU A 111 12.61 -0.59 -2.63
CA LEU A 111 11.64 0.09 -3.47
C LEU A 111 12.08 0.14 -4.92
N TYR A 112 11.12 0.29 -5.82
CA TYR A 112 11.35 0.75 -7.18
C TYR A 112 10.34 1.84 -7.55
N ILE A 113 10.61 2.54 -8.64
CA ILE A 113 9.67 3.49 -9.23
C ILE A 113 9.05 2.83 -10.47
N GLY A 114 7.73 2.81 -10.56
CA GLY A 114 7.02 2.13 -11.65
C GLY A 114 5.72 2.81 -12.05
N SER A 115 5.21 2.47 -13.23
CA SER A 115 3.89 2.93 -13.71
C SER A 115 2.76 2.24 -12.94
N PHE A 116 3.04 1.07 -12.37
CA PHE A 116 2.20 0.29 -11.47
C PHE A 116 3.12 -0.60 -10.61
N CYS A 117 2.60 -1.13 -9.51
CA CYS A 117 3.35 -2.04 -8.64
C CYS A 117 2.88 -3.49 -8.81
N ASP A 118 3.83 -4.42 -8.87
CA ASP A 118 3.56 -5.85 -8.79
C ASP A 118 3.32 -6.28 -7.35
N HIS A 119 2.04 -6.41 -6.98
CA HIS A 119 1.61 -6.85 -5.64
C HIS A 119 1.74 -8.36 -5.41
N THR A 120 2.30 -9.10 -6.38
CA THR A 120 2.51 -10.54 -6.29
C THR A 120 3.97 -10.92 -6.06
N ASP A 121 4.87 -9.92 -6.09
CA ASP A 121 6.29 -10.12 -5.83
C ASP A 121 6.62 -9.84 -4.35
N PHE A 122 7.05 -10.90 -3.66
CA PHE A 122 7.44 -10.95 -2.25
C PHE A 122 8.95 -11.20 -2.09
N SER A 123 9.75 -10.90 -3.11
CA SER A 123 11.18 -11.23 -3.08
C SER A 123 12.06 -10.09 -2.55
N GLY A 124 11.50 -8.89 -2.40
CA GLY A 124 12.26 -7.65 -2.21
C GLY A 124 13.16 -7.28 -3.39
N ALA A 125 13.06 -8.02 -4.50
CA ALA A 125 13.81 -7.77 -5.72
C ALA A 125 12.84 -7.49 -6.86
N HIS A 126 13.23 -6.59 -7.77
CA HIS A 126 12.48 -6.29 -8.97
C HIS A 126 13.50 -5.92 -10.05
N ALA A 127 13.40 -6.53 -11.21
CA ALA A 127 14.27 -6.18 -12.34
C ALA A 127 13.66 -5.03 -13.13
N ALA A 128 14.47 -4.06 -13.56
CA ALA A 128 14.04 -2.94 -14.36
C ALA A 128 13.34 -3.43 -15.64
N GLU A 129 12.14 -2.90 -15.88
CA GLU A 129 11.42 -3.11 -17.12
C GLU A 129 11.46 -1.80 -17.94
N PRO A 130 12.17 -1.78 -19.09
CA PRO A 130 12.29 -0.58 -19.90
C PRO A 130 10.94 0.03 -20.25
N GLY A 131 10.77 1.33 -19.98
CA GLY A 131 9.53 2.05 -20.20
C GLY A 131 8.48 1.90 -19.09
N VAL A 132 8.68 1.02 -18.11
CA VAL A 132 7.66 0.65 -17.13
C VAL A 132 8.14 0.90 -15.69
N SER A 133 9.32 0.40 -15.32
CA SER A 133 9.85 0.52 -13.95
C SER A 133 11.39 0.55 -13.87
N THR A 134 11.91 1.02 -12.74
CA THR A 134 13.33 0.85 -12.35
C THR A 134 13.57 -0.52 -11.73
N ASP A 135 14.85 -0.88 -11.50
CA ASP A 135 15.20 -1.96 -10.58
C ASP A 135 14.78 -1.60 -9.15
N ALA A 136 14.54 -2.61 -8.32
CA ALA A 136 14.44 -2.42 -6.88
C ALA A 136 15.81 -2.05 -6.29
N THR A 137 15.79 -1.12 -5.34
CA THR A 137 16.96 -0.68 -4.59
C THR A 137 16.65 -0.71 -3.11
N LEU A 138 17.65 -1.09 -2.30
CA LEU A 138 17.53 -1.03 -0.86
C LEU A 138 17.50 0.43 -0.40
N ILE A 139 16.68 0.69 0.61
CA ILE A 139 16.59 2.03 1.20
C ILE A 139 17.69 2.23 2.24
N GLY A 140 18.18 3.45 2.35
CA GLY A 140 19.11 3.87 3.40
C GLY A 140 18.43 4.83 4.37
N GLN A 141 18.74 4.75 5.66
CA GLN A 141 18.27 5.71 6.65
C GLN A 141 19.09 7.00 6.60
N VAL A 142 18.43 8.15 6.65
CA VAL A 142 19.06 9.46 6.75
C VAL A 142 19.13 9.90 8.20
N VAL A 143 17.97 10.05 8.84
CA VAL A 143 17.82 10.42 10.25
C VAL A 143 16.38 10.12 10.68
N GLY A 144 16.19 9.55 11.88
CA GLY A 144 14.86 9.20 12.38
C GLY A 144 14.08 8.38 11.35
N ASP A 145 12.88 8.82 11.02
CA ASP A 145 11.97 8.16 10.09
C ASP A 145 12.17 8.59 8.63
N THR A 146 13.22 9.37 8.34
CA THR A 146 13.52 9.80 6.97
C THR A 146 14.51 8.81 6.32
N TYR A 147 14.11 8.30 5.17
CA TYR A 147 14.86 7.35 4.36
C TYR A 147 15.18 7.94 2.98
N LYS A 148 16.11 7.31 2.29
CA LYS A 148 16.48 7.62 0.92
C LYS A 148 16.69 6.37 0.08
N ALA A 149 16.48 6.51 -1.22
CA ALA A 149 16.82 5.49 -2.20
C ALA A 149 17.50 6.16 -3.40
N THR A 150 18.49 5.48 -3.98
CA THR A 150 19.11 5.92 -5.23
C THR A 150 18.66 4.97 -6.34
N VAL A 151 17.97 5.54 -7.32
CA VAL A 151 17.34 4.81 -8.43
C VAL A 151 17.96 5.22 -9.77
N ASN A 152 18.07 4.26 -10.68
CA ASN A 152 18.41 4.50 -12.07
C ASN A 152 17.11 4.66 -12.87
N THR A 153 16.91 5.85 -13.43
CA THR A 153 15.69 6.21 -14.18
C THR A 153 15.92 6.33 -15.68
N THR A 154 17.12 6.02 -16.18
CA THR A 154 17.46 6.14 -17.60
C THR A 154 16.54 5.35 -18.52
N GLY A 155 15.99 4.23 -18.02
CA GLY A 155 15.04 3.38 -18.74
C GLY A 155 13.60 3.90 -18.78
N LEU A 156 13.28 5.03 -18.12
CA LEU A 156 11.92 5.53 -17.97
C LEU A 156 11.67 6.82 -18.77
N PRO A 157 10.65 6.86 -19.66
CA PRO A 157 10.21 8.09 -20.30
C PRO A 157 9.79 9.17 -19.28
N ALA A 158 9.78 10.43 -19.72
CA ALA A 158 9.15 11.50 -18.94
C ALA A 158 7.68 11.16 -18.67
N GLY A 159 7.21 11.38 -17.43
CA GLY A 159 5.89 10.94 -17.00
C GLY A 159 5.73 10.93 -15.48
N SER A 160 4.57 10.46 -15.02
CA SER A 160 4.27 10.28 -13.60
C SER A 160 4.33 8.81 -13.25
N TYR A 161 5.02 8.50 -12.17
CA TYR A 161 5.24 7.15 -11.65
C TYR A 161 4.92 7.10 -10.17
N VAL A 162 4.72 5.91 -9.62
CA VAL A 162 4.51 5.67 -8.19
C VAL A 162 5.72 4.99 -7.57
N ILE A 163 5.90 5.20 -6.26
CA ILE A 163 6.86 4.42 -5.48
C ILE A 163 6.19 3.11 -5.07
N CYS A 164 6.81 2.00 -5.49
CA CYS A 164 6.44 0.65 -5.11
C CYS A 164 7.38 0.19 -4.01
N ALA A 165 6.86 -0.14 -2.83
CA ALA A 165 7.66 -0.43 -1.65
C ALA A 165 7.39 -1.82 -1.09
N ASP A 166 8.47 -2.54 -0.80
CA ASP A 166 8.51 -3.75 0.00
C ASP A 166 9.16 -3.37 1.34
N LEU A 167 8.45 -3.59 2.44
CA LEU A 167 8.93 -3.14 3.75
C LEU A 167 9.72 -4.22 4.50
N ASP A 168 9.66 -5.50 4.11
CA ASP A 168 10.43 -6.58 4.76
C ASP A 168 11.63 -7.08 3.93
N GLY A 169 11.78 -6.62 2.70
CA GLY A 169 12.93 -6.89 1.84
C GLY A 169 12.88 -8.31 1.30
N THR A 170 13.92 -9.11 1.57
CA THR A 170 13.91 -10.54 1.20
C THR A 170 13.03 -11.40 2.11
N GLY A 171 12.22 -10.77 2.97
CA GLY A 171 11.15 -11.45 3.70
C GLY A 171 10.09 -11.95 2.71
N THR A 172 9.24 -12.89 3.14
CA THR A 172 8.17 -13.42 2.27
C THR A 172 6.79 -13.02 2.79
N ALA A 173 6.72 -12.06 3.70
CA ALA A 173 5.48 -11.69 4.36
C ALA A 173 4.82 -10.46 3.71
N MET A 174 5.61 -9.60 3.06
CA MET A 174 5.14 -8.39 2.38
C MET A 174 5.52 -8.44 0.91
N ALA A 175 4.62 -7.97 0.06
CA ALA A 175 4.89 -7.77 -1.36
C ALA A 175 5.08 -6.28 -1.65
N PHE A 176 5.62 -5.95 -2.81
CA PHE A 176 5.64 -4.56 -3.26
C PHE A 176 4.23 -3.96 -3.31
N GLY A 177 4.05 -2.81 -2.66
CA GLY A 177 2.79 -2.09 -2.61
C GLY A 177 2.86 -0.67 -3.16
N ASP A 178 1.74 -0.20 -3.72
CA ASP A 178 1.60 1.17 -4.19
C ASP A 178 1.44 2.11 -2.99
N THR A 179 2.44 2.97 -2.79
CA THR A 179 2.49 3.92 -1.67
C THR A 179 1.60 5.15 -1.90
N SER A 180 0.98 5.30 -3.07
CA SER A 180 0.32 6.50 -3.60
C SER A 180 1.25 7.73 -3.78
N VAL A 181 2.52 7.60 -3.43
CA VAL A 181 3.49 8.70 -3.55
C VAL A 181 3.98 8.77 -4.98
N GLN A 182 3.67 9.89 -5.65
CA GLN A 182 3.98 10.11 -7.05
C GLN A 182 5.32 10.82 -7.26
N ILE A 183 6.06 10.37 -8.27
CA ILE A 183 7.30 10.96 -8.76
C ILE A 183 7.14 11.30 -10.25
N SER A 184 7.39 12.56 -10.60
CA SER A 184 7.42 13.05 -11.98
C SER A 184 8.83 13.02 -12.55
N LEU A 185 9.02 12.26 -13.62
CA LEU A 185 10.26 12.23 -14.41
C LEU A 185 10.21 13.28 -15.52
N ARG A 186 11.29 14.05 -15.65
CA ARG A 186 11.44 15.13 -16.64
C ARG A 186 12.83 15.16 -17.26
#